data_AF-A0A392R7X4-F1
#
_entry.id   AF-A0A392R7X4-F1
#
_cell.length_a   1.000
_cell.length_b   1.000
_cell.length_c   1.000
_cell.angle_alpha   90.00
_cell.angle_beta   90.00
_cell.angle_gamma   90.00
#
_symmetry.space_group_name_H-M   'P 1'
#
loop_
_entity.id
_entity.type
_entity.pdbx_description
1 polymer ?
#
loop_
_entity_poly.entity_id
_entity_poly.type
_entity_poly.pdbx_seq_one_letter_code
_entity_poly.pdbx_strand_id
1 'polypeptide(L)'
;NIRQEGEIAKKRESALNLHYKLFSEQHVSDIARPSTKSTSVPMIRKEIIAALKAHCKELDEKKLQFEKMIEALKHEDAAEEADHIVGNVDAENDAAGDNVDDDSEDEEEDSGSSESASL
;
A
#
# COMPACT_ATOMS: atom_id res chain seq x y z
N ASN A 1 -45.12 -5.82 14.36
CA ASN A 1 -45.57 -7.13 13.82
C ASN A 1 -46.93 -6.87 13.18
N ILE A 2 -46.96 -6.68 11.86
CA ILE A 2 -48.19 -6.27 11.15
C ILE A 2 -48.83 -7.55 10.62
N ARG A 3 -49.95 -7.99 11.22
CA ARG A 3 -50.78 -9.05 10.66
C ARG A 3 -51.69 -8.43 9.60
N GLN A 4 -51.72 -9.00 8.40
CA GLN A 4 -52.66 -8.56 7.37
C GLN A 4 -54.05 -9.13 7.67
N GLU A 5 -55.07 -8.27 7.72
CA GLU A 5 -56.45 -8.65 7.97
C GLU A 5 -56.94 -9.51 6.79
N GLY A 6 -57.16 -10.82 7.05
CA GLY A 6 -57.51 -11.81 6.03
C GLY A 6 -56.54 -12.99 5.88
N GLU A 7 -55.38 -12.94 6.53
CA GLU A 7 -54.43 -14.06 6.51
C GLU A 7 -54.91 -15.21 7.43
N ILE A 8 -55.57 -16.22 6.85
CA ILE A 8 -55.99 -17.42 7.57
C ILE A 8 -55.02 -18.58 7.33
N ALA A 9 -54.47 -19.14 8.41
CA ALA A 9 -53.62 -20.32 8.32
C ALA A 9 -54.44 -21.54 7.85
N LYS A 10 -54.22 -22.00 6.62
CA LYS A 10 -54.89 -23.19 6.10
C LYS A 10 -54.35 -24.45 6.77
N LYS A 11 -55.24 -25.27 7.33
CA LYS A 11 -54.90 -26.59 7.89
C LYS A 11 -54.82 -27.62 6.77
N ARG A 12 -53.92 -28.61 6.92
CA ARG A 12 -53.87 -29.75 6.00
C ARG A 12 -55.03 -30.69 6.33
N GLU A 13 -55.66 -31.23 5.30
CA GLU A 13 -56.77 -32.19 5.41
C GLU A 13 -56.30 -33.55 5.95
N SER A 14 -54.99 -33.81 5.91
CA SER A 14 -54.36 -35.07 6.34
C SER A 14 -53.10 -34.86 7.17
N ALA A 15 -52.74 -35.86 7.96
CA ALA A 15 -51.50 -35.89 8.74
C ALA A 15 -50.26 -35.82 7.83
N LEU A 16 -49.14 -35.28 8.33
CA LEU A 16 -47.90 -35.25 7.57
C LEU A 16 -47.27 -36.61 7.79
N ASN A 17 -47.09 -37.36 6.71
CA ASN A 17 -46.44 -38.66 6.80
C ASN A 17 -45.05 -38.57 6.19
N LEU A 18 -44.06 -39.06 6.92
CA LEU A 18 -42.68 -39.13 6.50
C LEU A 18 -42.34 -40.59 6.20
N HIS A 19 -41.82 -40.88 5.01
CA HIS A 19 -41.51 -42.24 4.61
C HIS A 19 -40.21 -42.73 5.27
N TYR A 20 -40.17 -43.96 5.80
CA TYR A 20 -39.02 -44.50 6.53
C TYR A 20 -37.70 -44.53 5.72
N LYS A 21 -37.78 -44.66 4.39
CA LYS A 21 -36.62 -44.55 3.48
C LYS A 21 -35.93 -43.18 3.55
N LEU A 22 -36.57 -42.15 4.11
CA LEU A 22 -35.93 -40.86 4.36
C LEU A 22 -34.94 -40.90 5.53
N PHE A 23 -34.91 -41.99 6.30
CA PHE A 23 -33.92 -42.25 7.34
C PHE A 23 -33.11 -43.52 7.08
N SER A 24 -33.36 -44.21 5.97
CA SER A 24 -32.51 -45.34 5.62
C SER A 24 -31.11 -44.82 5.33
N GLU A 25 -30.14 -45.48 5.92
CA GLU A 25 -28.70 -45.13 5.91
C GLU A 25 -28.10 -45.02 4.50
N GLN A 26 -28.83 -45.47 3.47
CA GLN A 26 -28.53 -45.29 2.06
C GLN A 26 -28.93 -43.90 1.52
N HIS A 27 -28.57 -42.83 2.22
CA HIS A 27 -28.51 -41.50 1.59
C HIS A 27 -27.11 -41.33 1.05
N VAL A 28 -26.96 -41.47 -0.26
CA VAL A 28 -25.72 -41.09 -0.93
C VAL A 28 -25.52 -39.61 -0.67
N SER A 29 -24.54 -39.26 0.18
CA SER A 29 -24.05 -37.89 0.26
C SER A 29 -23.24 -37.60 -1.01
N ASP A 30 -23.94 -37.40 -2.14
CA ASP A 30 -23.36 -37.15 -3.47
C ASP A 30 -22.86 -35.71 -3.65
N ILE A 31 -22.35 -35.11 -2.57
CA ILE A 31 -21.87 -33.70 -2.61
C ILE A 31 -20.65 -33.47 -1.72
N ALA A 32 -20.29 -34.42 -0.85
CA ALA A 32 -19.06 -34.31 -0.09
C ALA A 32 -17.88 -34.70 -0.98
N ARG A 33 -17.49 -33.78 -1.87
CA ARG A 33 -16.17 -33.84 -2.52
C ARG A 33 -15.14 -33.99 -1.40
N PRO A 34 -14.30 -35.05 -1.43
CA PRO A 34 -13.18 -35.15 -0.51
C PRO A 34 -12.36 -33.88 -0.63
N SER A 35 -12.22 -33.13 0.46
CA SER A 35 -11.29 -32.01 0.53
C SER A 35 -9.91 -32.57 0.21
N THR A 36 -9.43 -32.29 -1.00
CA THR A 36 -8.08 -32.69 -1.43
C THR A 36 -7.14 -32.01 -0.47
N LYS A 37 -6.59 -32.80 0.45
CA LYS A 37 -5.55 -32.38 1.39
C LYS A 37 -4.51 -31.62 0.58
N SER A 38 -4.40 -30.32 0.86
CA SER A 38 -3.53 -29.40 0.13
C SER A 38 -2.15 -30.03 0.03
N THR A 39 -1.70 -30.31 -1.19
CA THR A 39 -0.35 -30.77 -1.48
C THR A 39 0.60 -29.76 -0.88
N SER A 40 1.30 -30.20 0.17
CA SER A 40 2.42 -29.56 0.85
C SER A 40 2.83 -28.20 0.24
N VAL A 41 2.25 -27.14 0.82
CA VAL A 41 2.58 -25.72 0.68
C VAL A 41 4.07 -25.30 0.92
N PRO A 42 5.00 -26.09 1.50
CA PRO A 42 6.37 -25.66 1.75
C PRO A 42 7.19 -25.27 0.51
N MET A 43 7.01 -25.95 -0.64
CA MET A 43 7.83 -25.68 -1.84
C MET A 43 7.44 -24.32 -2.45
N ILE A 44 6.14 -24.07 -2.58
CA ILE A 44 5.55 -22.80 -3.08
C ILE A 44 5.92 -21.62 -2.18
N ARG A 45 5.92 -21.79 -0.84
CA ARG A 45 6.32 -20.70 0.07
C ARG A 45 7.79 -20.31 -0.09
N LYS A 46 8.69 -21.27 -0.28
CA LYS A 46 10.12 -20.98 -0.49
C LYS A 46 10.36 -20.24 -1.80
N GLU A 47 9.64 -20.60 -2.86
CA GLU A 47 9.70 -19.93 -4.16
C GLU A 47 9.19 -18.49 -4.06
N ILE A 48 8.07 -18.24 -3.38
CA ILE A 48 7.55 -16.89 -3.15
C ILE A 48 8.57 -16.04 -2.38
N ILE A 49 9.17 -16.56 -1.31
CA ILE A 49 10.19 -15.84 -0.54
C ILE A 49 11.40 -15.50 -1.41
N ALA A 50 11.86 -16.44 -2.26
CA ALA A 50 12.97 -16.20 -3.16
C ALA A 50 12.65 -15.12 -4.19
N ALA A 51 11.46 -15.16 -4.79
CA ALA A 51 10.99 -14.16 -5.74
C ALA A 51 10.91 -12.77 -5.10
N LEU A 52 10.36 -12.65 -3.88
CA LEU A 52 10.30 -11.39 -3.16
C LEU A 52 11.71 -10.84 -2.86
N LYS A 53 12.65 -11.68 -2.44
CA LYS A 53 14.05 -11.26 -2.22
C LYS A 53 14.73 -10.76 -3.49
N ALA A 54 14.52 -11.45 -4.61
CA ALA A 54 15.06 -11.02 -5.90
C ALA A 54 14.49 -9.66 -6.33
N HIS A 55 13.17 -9.47 -6.18
CA HIS A 55 12.50 -8.21 -6.49
C HIS A 55 12.98 -7.06 -5.60
N CYS A 56 13.17 -7.28 -4.29
CA CYS A 56 13.74 -6.27 -3.41
C CYS A 56 15.13 -5.83 -3.88
N LYS A 57 16.00 -6.77 -4.27
CA LYS A 57 17.33 -6.45 -4.78
C LYS A 57 17.28 -5.64 -6.08
N GLU A 58 16.39 -6.00 -7.00
CA GLU A 58 16.18 -5.24 -8.25
C GLU A 58 15.72 -3.81 -7.97
N LEU A 59 14.84 -3.62 -6.99
CA LEU A 59 14.39 -2.29 -6.57
C LEU A 59 15.54 -1.44 -6.00
N ASP A 60 16.46 -2.03 -5.22
CA ASP A 60 17.64 -1.33 -4.70
C ASP A 60 18.55 -0.84 -5.83
N GLU A 61 18.79 -1.66 -6.85
CA GLU A 61 19.58 -1.30 -8.02
C GLU A 61 18.92 -0.17 -8.82
N LYS A 62 17.58 -0.22 -8.98
CA LYS A 62 16.81 0.85 -9.64
C LYS A 62 16.83 2.15 -8.85
N LYS A 63 16.71 2.09 -7.52
CA LYS A 63 16.81 3.25 -6.65
C LYS A 63 18.14 3.97 -6.85
N LEU A 64 19.25 3.22 -6.87
CA LEU A 64 20.59 3.78 -7.09
C LEU A 64 20.70 4.46 -8.47
N GLN A 65 20.10 3.90 -9.52
CA GLN A 65 20.07 4.53 -10.84
C GLN A 65 19.33 5.87 -10.81
N PHE A 66 18.18 5.94 -10.13
CA PHE A 66 17.42 7.18 -10.01
C PHE A 66 18.13 8.24 -9.17
N GLU A 67 18.77 7.85 -8.06
CA GLU A 67 19.56 8.77 -7.25
C GLU A 67 20.70 9.42 -8.06
N LYS A 68 21.43 8.63 -8.85
CA LYS A 68 22.47 9.14 -9.75
C LYS A 68 21.93 10.06 -10.84
N MET A 69 20.77 9.73 -11.40
CA MET A 69 20.14 10.56 -12.42
C MET A 69 19.70 11.91 -11.83
N ILE A 70 19.15 11.91 -10.61
CA ILE A 70 18.79 13.14 -9.90
C ILE A 70 20.03 13.99 -9.62
N GLU A 71 21.13 13.39 -9.17
CA GLU A 71 22.40 14.11 -8.93
C GLU A 71 22.96 14.72 -10.22
N ALA A 72 22.95 13.98 -11.32
CA ALA A 72 23.38 14.48 -12.62
C ALA A 72 22.53 15.69 -13.08
N LEU A 73 21.20 15.60 -12.95
CA LEU A 73 20.30 16.70 -13.31
C LEU A 73 20.52 17.93 -12.42
N LYS A 74 20.73 17.76 -11.11
CA LYS A 74 21.07 18.88 -10.22
C LYS A 74 22.35 19.60 -10.64
N HIS A 75 23.34 18.87 -11.14
CA HIS A 75 24.57 19.47 -11.65
C HIS A 75 24.38 20.21 -12.97
N GLU A 76 23.49 19.72 -13.84
CA GLU A 76 23.10 20.40 -15.08
C GLU A 76 22.33 21.70 -14.78
N ASP A 77 21.34 21.64 -13.88
CA ASP A 77 20.56 22.81 -13.44
C ASP A 77 21.49 23.91 -12.84
N ALA A 78 22.46 23.52 -12.00
CA ALA A 78 23.41 24.46 -11.40
C ALA A 78 24.39 25.07 -12.41
N ALA A 79 24.72 24.36 -13.50
CA ALA A 79 25.57 24.89 -14.56
C ALA A 79 24.81 25.88 -15.45
N GLU A 80 23.54 25.62 -15.74
CA GLU A 80 22.69 26.53 -16.52
C GLU A 80 22.42 27.85 -15.77
N GLU A 81 22.27 27.81 -14.45
CA GLU A 81 22.14 29.00 -13.61
C GLU A 81 23.44 29.85 -13.60
N ALA A 82 24.62 29.20 -13.66
CA ALA A 82 25.90 29.90 -13.71
C ALA A 82 26.17 30.57 -15.07
N ASP A 83 25.77 29.96 -16.19
CA ASP A 83 25.93 30.53 -17.54
C ASP A 83 25.02 31.76 -17.74
N HIS A 84 23.87 31.82 -17.08
CA HIS A 84 22.97 32.98 -17.14
C HIS A 84 23.52 34.22 -16.40
N ILE A 85 24.54 34.06 -15.53
CA ILE A 85 25.19 35.16 -14.80
C ILE A 85 26.30 35.83 -15.63
N VAL A 86 26.91 35.13 -16.60
CA VAL A 86 28.02 35.65 -17.41
C VAL A 86 27.53 36.43 -18.66
N GLY A 87 26.24 36.37 -18.97
CA GLY A 87 25.61 36.98 -20.15
C GLY A 87 25.06 38.40 -19.99
N ASN A 88 25.41 39.17 -18.95
CA ASN A 88 24.98 40.56 -18.82
C ASN A 88 26.11 41.48 -18.31
N VAL A 89 27.13 41.68 -19.16
CA VAL A 89 28.05 42.83 -19.05
C VAL A 89 27.78 43.74 -20.25
N ASP A 90 26.71 44.54 -20.16
CA ASP A 90 26.71 45.98 -20.48
C ASP A 90 25.27 46.51 -20.56
N ALA A 91 24.79 46.98 -19.41
CA ALA A 91 23.86 48.10 -19.38
C ALA A 91 24.15 48.87 -18.09
N GLU A 92 25.07 49.83 -18.20
CA GLU A 92 25.25 50.90 -17.22
C GLU A 92 23.88 51.46 -16.82
N ASN A 93 23.54 51.36 -15.54
CA ASN A 93 22.71 52.37 -14.89
C ASN A 93 23.08 52.42 -13.40
N ASP A 94 23.99 53.34 -13.10
CA ASP A 94 24.21 53.88 -11.76
C ASP A 94 22.87 54.28 -11.12
N ALA A 95 22.50 53.62 -10.03
CA ALA A 95 21.59 54.21 -9.04
C ALA A 95 21.90 53.63 -7.66
N ALA A 96 22.35 54.53 -6.80
CA ALA A 96 22.83 54.31 -5.45
C ALA A 96 21.77 53.83 -4.43
N GLY A 97 22.27 53.27 -3.33
CA GLY A 97 21.56 53.05 -2.06
C GLY A 97 21.23 51.57 -1.87
N ASP A 98 21.43 50.95 -0.72
CA ASP A 98 21.67 51.44 0.63
C ASP A 98 22.13 50.22 1.46
N ASN A 99 22.65 50.51 2.63
CA ASN A 99 23.53 49.73 3.48
C ASN A 99 23.06 48.33 3.93
N VAL A 100 24.07 47.48 4.08
CA VAL A 100 24.30 46.44 5.11
C VAL A 100 23.24 46.35 6.21
N ASP A 101 22.65 45.16 6.39
CA ASP A 101 22.56 44.60 7.74
C ASP A 101 22.71 43.08 7.69
N ASP A 102 23.70 42.64 8.47
CA ASP A 102 24.14 41.28 8.72
C ASP A 102 23.46 40.87 10.02
N ASP A 103 22.59 39.86 9.99
CA ASP A 103 22.17 39.23 11.25
C ASP A 103 22.02 37.71 11.04
N SER A 104 23.09 37.03 11.43
CA SER A 104 23.19 35.60 11.60
C SER A 104 22.87 35.23 13.05
N GLU A 105 21.79 34.49 13.30
CA GLU A 105 21.63 33.60 14.46
C GLU A 105 20.82 32.39 13.95
N ASP A 106 21.47 31.26 13.67
CA ASP A 106 21.99 30.23 14.58
C ASP A 106 20.87 29.34 15.17
N GLU A 107 21.19 28.06 15.18
CA GLU A 107 20.36 26.86 15.22
C GLU A 107 19.46 26.74 16.47
N GLU A 108 18.43 25.89 16.41
CA GLU A 108 18.34 24.73 17.30
C GLU A 108 17.17 23.83 16.91
N GLU A 109 17.49 22.59 16.57
CA GLU A 109 16.56 21.47 16.43
C GLU A 109 16.10 20.99 17.82
N ASP A 110 14.79 20.99 18.11
CA ASP A 110 14.22 20.18 19.20
C ASP A 110 13.44 19.00 18.62
N SER A 111 14.16 17.92 18.34
CA SER A 111 13.60 16.63 17.96
C SER A 111 13.22 15.84 19.22
N GLY A 112 12.02 16.08 19.75
CA GLY A 112 11.45 15.34 20.87
C GLY A 112 11.18 13.87 20.54
N SER A 113 12.11 12.99 20.94
CA SER A 113 11.96 11.53 20.93
C SER A 113 10.92 11.08 21.96
N SER A 114 9.81 10.51 21.49
CA SER A 114 8.78 9.91 22.35
C SER A 114 9.18 8.49 22.77
N GLU A 115 9.58 8.32 24.02
CA GLU A 115 9.81 7.04 24.67
C GLU A 115 8.47 6.43 25.11
N SER A 116 8.06 5.33 24.48
CA SER A 116 6.90 4.54 24.91
C SER A 116 7.38 3.28 25.64
N ALA A 117 7.57 3.40 26.94
CA ALA A 117 7.72 2.26 27.83
C ALA A 117 6.34 1.59 28.04
N SER A 118 6.19 0.34 27.59
CA SER A 118 5.10 -0.53 28.02
C SER A 118 5.68 -1.56 29.00
N LEU A 119 5.22 -1.52 30.25
CA LEU A 119 5.37 -2.57 31.27
C LEU A 119 4.04 -3.30 31.44
#